data_AF-A0A0L0BQ96-F1
#
_entry.id   AF-A0A0L0BQ96-F1
#
_cell.length_a   1.000
_cell.length_b   1.000
_cell.length_c   1.000
_cell.angle_alpha   90.00
_cell.angle_beta   90.00
_cell.angle_gamma   90.00
#
_symmetry.space_group_name_H-M   'P 1'
#
loop_
_entity.id
_entity.type
_entity.pdbx_description
1 polymer ?
#
loop_
_entity_poly.entity_id
_entity_poly.type
_entity_poly.pdbx_seq_one_letter_code
_entity_poly.pdbx_strand_id
1 'polypeptide(L)'
;MDEKFVGAPASWCAAIAHYMSRHMLRKGNWTARHIYFSNYTEDQLESGVKAVREALCDPATHHKAVFDKYAERKFRKASLFVQNWVTMVQRNTALDFNFTN
;
A
#
# COMPACT_ATOMS: atom_id res chain seq x y z
N MET A 1 0.13 -0.12 15.13
CA MET A 1 -1.07 0.27 14.36
C MET A 1 -0.94 1.76 14.22
N ASP A 2 -0.88 2.27 12.99
CA ASP A 2 -0.66 3.69 12.72
C ASP A 2 -1.91 4.49 13.14
N GLU A 3 -1.73 5.60 13.85
CA GLU A 3 -2.80 6.40 14.46
C GLU A 3 -3.75 6.97 13.40
N LYS A 4 -3.27 7.10 12.16
CA LYS A 4 -4.05 7.55 10.99
C LYS A 4 -5.23 6.62 10.62
N PHE A 5 -5.28 5.39 11.15
CA PHE A 5 -6.39 4.46 10.91
C PHE A 5 -7.37 4.35 12.09
N VAL A 6 -7.12 5.06 13.19
CA VAL A 6 -8.03 5.05 14.35
C VAL A 6 -9.29 5.83 14.01
N GLY A 7 -10.36 5.12 13.67
CA GLY A 7 -11.67 5.69 13.27
C GLY A 7 -12.09 5.35 11.84
N ALA A 8 -11.22 4.76 11.04
CA ALA A 8 -11.56 4.29 9.70
C ALA A 8 -12.41 3.00 9.74
N PRO A 9 -13.49 2.89 8.95
CA PRO A 9 -14.27 1.66 8.89
C PRO A 9 -13.43 0.53 8.27
N ALA A 10 -13.57 -0.68 8.81
CA ALA A 10 -12.81 -1.84 8.35
C ALA A 10 -13.03 -2.16 6.85
N SER A 11 -14.21 -1.82 6.30
CA SER A 11 -14.53 -1.90 4.88
C SER A 11 -13.61 -1.04 4.02
N TRP A 12 -13.33 0.20 4.46
CA TRP A 12 -12.47 1.14 3.75
C TRP A 12 -11.01 0.68 3.79
N CYS A 13 -10.52 0.21 4.94
CA CYS A 13 -9.18 -0.37 5.05
C CYS A 13 -9.00 -1.60 4.13
N ALA A 14 -10.01 -2.47 4.06
CA ALA A 14 -9.98 -3.63 3.17
C ALA A 14 -9.95 -3.23 1.69
N ALA A 15 -10.72 -2.22 1.29
CA ALA A 15 -10.72 -1.69 -0.07
C ALA A 15 -9.35 -1.08 -0.45
N ILE A 16 -8.74 -0.30 0.45
CA ILE A 16 -7.39 0.26 0.27
C ILE A 16 -6.35 -0.84 0.08
N ALA A 17 -6.36 -1.86 0.94
CA ALA A 17 -5.43 -2.97 0.85
C ALA A 17 -5.58 -3.73 -0.48
N HIS A 18 -6.82 -3.92 -0.94
CA HIS A 18 -7.10 -4.56 -2.23
C HIS A 18 -6.62 -3.71 -3.41
N TYR A 19 -6.90 -2.41 -3.39
CA TYR A 19 -6.44 -1.45 -4.39
C TYR A 19 -4.91 -1.43 -4.49
N MET A 20 -4.21 -1.38 -3.35
CA MET A 20 -2.74 -1.42 -3.35
C MET A 20 -2.21 -2.75 -3.88
N SER A 21 -2.74 -3.88 -3.45
CA SER A 21 -2.31 -5.20 -3.95
C SER A 21 -2.43 -5.30 -5.47
N ARG A 22 -3.52 -4.76 -6.04
CA ARG A 22 -3.74 -4.68 -7.49
C ARG A 22 -2.67 -3.85 -8.20
N HIS A 23 -2.33 -2.69 -7.65
CA HIS A 23 -1.26 -1.83 -8.16
C HIS A 23 0.11 -2.50 -8.11
N MET A 24 0.45 -3.14 -6.98
CA MET A 24 1.73 -3.83 -6.81
C MET A 24 1.87 -5.03 -7.75
N LEU A 25 0.75 -5.71 -8.05
CA LEU A 25 0.70 -6.85 -8.98
C LEU A 25 0.48 -6.45 -10.45
N ARG A 26 0.44 -5.14 -10.77
CA ARG A 26 0.15 -4.60 -12.11
C ARG A 26 -1.13 -5.18 -12.74
N LYS A 27 -2.15 -5.51 -11.93
CA LYS A 27 -3.40 -6.13 -12.37
C LYS A 27 -4.42 -5.14 -12.97
N GLY A 28 -3.96 -4.00 -13.45
CA GLY A 28 -4.77 -2.96 -14.07
C GLY A 28 -5.59 -2.12 -13.07
N ASN A 29 -6.25 -1.10 -13.62
CA ASN A 29 -6.89 -0.01 -12.88
C ASN A 29 -8.12 -0.46 -12.07
N TRP A 30 -8.59 0.43 -11.18
CA TRP A 30 -9.81 0.25 -10.41
C TRP A 30 -11.03 0.43 -11.32
N THR A 31 -11.66 -0.66 -11.73
CA THR A 31 -12.83 -0.61 -12.63
C THR A 31 -14.13 -0.37 -11.86
N ALA A 32 -15.16 0.11 -12.55
CA ALA A 32 -16.49 0.39 -11.98
C ALA A 32 -17.11 -0.79 -11.20
N ARG A 33 -16.76 -2.03 -11.56
CA ARG A 33 -17.20 -3.23 -10.82
C ARG A 33 -16.64 -3.27 -9.39
N HIS A 34 -15.43 -2.76 -9.17
CA HIS A 34 -14.83 -2.68 -7.84
C HIS A 34 -15.49 -1.59 -7.01
N ILE A 35 -15.82 -0.45 -7.62
CA ILE A 35 -16.60 0.63 -6.98
C ILE A 35 -17.97 0.10 -6.56
N TYR A 36 -18.63 -0.68 -7.40
CA TYR A 36 -19.94 -1.28 -7.08
C TYR A 36 -19.90 -2.22 -5.87
N PHE A 37 -18.82 -3.00 -5.69
CA PHE A 37 -18.69 -3.92 -4.55
C PHE A 37 -18.12 -3.26 -3.28
N SER A 38 -17.21 -2.27 -3.42
CA SER A 38 -16.63 -1.58 -2.28
C SER A 38 -17.47 -0.39 -1.81
N ASN A 39 -18.36 0.14 -2.66
CA ASN A 39 -19.07 1.41 -2.48
C ASN A 39 -18.15 2.63 -2.26
N TYR A 40 -16.87 2.52 -2.61
CA TYR A 40 -15.88 3.61 -2.47
C TYR A 40 -15.27 3.96 -3.82
N THR A 41 -15.19 5.26 -4.11
CA THR A 41 -14.52 5.80 -5.29
C THR A 41 -13.00 5.77 -5.13
N GLU A 42 -12.28 5.84 -6.25
CA GLU A 42 -10.82 5.87 -6.26
C GLU A 42 -10.26 7.08 -5.50
N ASP A 43 -10.85 8.28 -5.67
CA ASP A 43 -10.45 9.49 -4.95
C ASP A 43 -10.52 9.35 -3.42
N GLN A 44 -11.55 8.68 -2.91
CA GLN A 44 -11.70 8.45 -1.47
C GLN A 44 -10.67 7.46 -0.93
N LEU A 45 -10.25 6.51 -1.76
CA LEU A 45 -9.24 5.52 -1.40
C LEU A 45 -7.84 6.09 -1.51
N GLU A 46 -7.60 7.05 -2.42
CA GLU A 46 -6.27 7.61 -2.70
C GLU A 46 -5.62 8.22 -1.45
N SER A 47 -6.40 8.96 -0.65
CA SER A 47 -5.93 9.54 0.62
C SER A 47 -5.43 8.47 1.60
N GLY A 48 -6.18 7.37 1.75
CA GLY A 48 -5.80 6.24 2.59
C GLY A 48 -4.65 5.42 2.02
N VAL A 49 -4.61 5.23 0.70
CA VAL A 49 -3.49 4.58 -0.01
C VAL A 49 -2.19 5.34 0.20
N LYS A 50 -2.23 6.67 0.18
CA LYS A 50 -1.06 7.51 0.48
C LYS A 50 -0.56 7.29 1.90
N ALA A 51 -1.46 7.28 2.89
CA ALA A 51 -1.10 7.01 4.28
C ALA A 51 -0.51 5.60 4.48
N VAL A 52 -1.10 4.57 3.87
CA VAL A 52 -0.54 3.20 3.90
C VAL A 52 0.84 3.17 3.23
N ARG A 53 1.03 3.87 2.11
CA ARG A 53 2.31 3.93 1.41
C ARG A 53 3.41 4.58 2.26
N GLU A 54 3.08 5.65 2.97
CA GLU A 54 4.00 6.28 3.94
C GLU A 54 4.36 5.31 5.07
N ALA A 55 3.37 4.59 5.62
CA ALA A 55 3.61 3.59 6.65
C ALA A 55 4.48 2.41 6.16
N LEU A 56 4.37 2.05 4.87
CA LEU A 56 5.20 1.02 4.23
C LEU A 56 6.62 1.49 3.87
N CYS A 57 6.87 2.81 3.82
CA CYS A 57 8.22 3.37 3.67
C CYS A 57 9.05 3.26 4.94
N ASP A 58 8.42 3.17 6.11
CA ASP A 58 9.10 3.02 7.40
C ASP A 58 8.80 1.68 8.12
N PRO A 59 9.04 0.53 7.47
CA PRO A 59 8.74 -0.79 8.04
C PRO A 59 9.67 -1.15 9.20
N ALA A 60 10.85 -0.52 9.27
CA ALA A 60 11.86 -0.80 10.29
C ALA A 60 11.49 -0.23 11.67
N THR A 61 10.79 0.91 11.71
CA THR A 61 10.50 1.63 12.95
C THR A 61 9.10 1.34 13.48
N HIS A 62 8.13 1.08 12.59
CA HIS A 62 6.74 0.88 12.99
C HIS A 62 6.43 -0.56 13.43
N HIS A 63 6.75 -1.61 12.65
CA HIS A 63 6.21 -2.97 12.91
C HIS A 63 7.13 -4.15 12.55
N LYS A 64 8.29 -4.27 13.23
CA LYS A 64 9.24 -5.39 13.05
C LYS A 64 8.61 -6.79 13.22
N ALA A 65 7.71 -6.95 14.20
CA ALA A 65 7.03 -8.22 14.44
C ALA A 65 6.08 -8.65 13.30
N VAL A 66 5.45 -7.69 12.62
CA VAL A 66 4.58 -7.97 11.47
C VAL A 66 5.44 -8.27 10.25
N PHE A 67 6.53 -7.52 10.06
CA PHE A 67 7.48 -7.75 8.99
C PHE A 67 8.02 -9.19 9.02
N ASP A 68 8.54 -9.63 10.16
CA ASP A 68 9.11 -10.97 10.33
C ASP A 68 8.06 -12.07 10.13
N LYS A 69 6.85 -11.88 10.66
CA LYS A 69 5.74 -12.84 10.47
C LYS A 69 5.37 -13.03 9.00
N TYR A 70 5.28 -11.95 8.22
CA TYR A 70 4.92 -12.02 6.79
C TYR A 70 6.13 -12.20 5.86
N ALA A 71 7.35 -12.20 6.39
CA ALA A 71 8.57 -12.58 5.68
C ALA A 71 8.73 -14.11 5.60
N GLU A 72 8.03 -14.88 6.42
CA GLU A 72 8.04 -16.33 6.38
C GLU A 72 7.56 -16.89 5.02
N ARG A 73 8.13 -18.04 4.63
CA ARG A 73 7.79 -18.72 3.37
C ARG A 73 6.31 -19.11 3.29
N LYS A 74 5.66 -19.31 4.45
CA LYS A 74 4.23 -19.61 4.59
C LYS A 74 3.34 -18.49 4.01
N PHE A 75 3.78 -17.23 4.11
CA PHE A 75 3.08 -16.06 3.56
C PHE A 75 3.69 -15.57 2.24
N ARG A 76 4.43 -16.45 1.54
CA ARG A 76 5.08 -16.14 0.26
C ARG A 76 6.04 -14.95 0.31
N LYS A 77 6.63 -14.66 1.48
CA LYS A 77 7.54 -13.52 1.68
C LYS A 77 6.92 -12.19 1.24
N ALA A 78 5.62 -12.00 1.49
CA ALA A 78 4.89 -10.81 1.06
C ALA A 78 5.54 -9.51 1.57
N SER A 79 6.08 -9.50 2.80
CA SER A 79 6.81 -8.34 3.35
C SER A 79 8.01 -7.93 2.50
N LEU A 80 8.81 -8.91 2.05
CA LEU A 80 9.97 -8.65 1.19
C LEU A 80 9.55 -8.11 -0.17
N PHE A 81 8.46 -8.66 -0.74
CA PHE A 81 7.93 -8.16 -2.00
C PHE A 81 7.50 -6.70 -1.89
N VAL A 82 6.80 -6.36 -0.80
CA VAL A 82 6.36 -4.99 -0.53
C VAL A 82 7.56 -4.06 -0.34
N GLN A 83 8.57 -4.46 0.43
CA GLN A 83 9.78 -3.66 0.63
C GLN A 83 10.55 -3.43 -0.67
N ASN A 84 10.67 -4.45 -1.52
CA ASN A 84 11.29 -4.33 -2.84
C ASN A 84 10.50 -3.35 -3.73
N TRP A 85 9.17 -3.44 -3.73
CA TRP A 85 8.32 -2.53 -4.47
C TRP A 85 8.46 -1.09 -3.98
N VAL A 86 8.45 -0.86 -2.67
CA VAL A 86 8.65 0.47 -2.07
C VAL A 86 10.02 1.04 -2.45
N THR A 87 11.08 0.24 -2.35
CA THR A 87 12.43 0.64 -2.78
C THR A 87 12.48 1.02 -4.27
N MET A 88 11.79 0.25 -5.12
CA MET A 88 11.68 0.56 -6.56
C MET A 88 10.92 1.86 -6.81
N VAL A 89 9.80 2.07 -6.11
CA VAL A 89 8.99 3.29 -6.23
C VAL A 89 9.75 4.51 -5.73
N GLN A 90 10.41 4.44 -4.57
CA GLN A 90 11.25 5.52 -4.05
C GLN A 90 12.37 5.91 -5.02
N ARG A 91 13.04 4.92 -5.65
CA ARG A 91 14.03 5.19 -6.70
C ARG A 91 13.43 5.89 -7.90
N ASN A 92 12.24 5.50 -8.33
CA ASN A 92 11.58 6.11 -9.47
C ASN A 92 11.15 7.55 -9.16
N THR A 93 10.58 7.80 -7.98
CA THR A 93 10.22 9.15 -7.52
C THR A 93 11.45 10.04 -7.33
N ALA A 94 12.59 9.49 -6.91
CA ALA A 94 13.85 10.24 -6.83
C ALA A 94 14.40 10.63 -8.23
N LEU A 95 14.07 9.91 -9.29
CA LEU A 95 14.42 10.30 -10.67
C LEU A 95 13.54 11.44 -11.18
N ASP A 96 12.27 11.50 -10.75
CA ASP A 96 11.35 12.59 -11.10
C ASP A 96 11.77 13.95 -10.47
N PHE A 97 12.43 13.92 -9.31
CA PHE A 97 12.98 15.11 -8.65
C PHE A 97 14.35 15.57 -9.21
N ASN A 98 15.07 14.73 -9.94
CA ASN A 98 16.38 15.08 -10.51
C ASN A 98 16.29 15.66 -11.93
N PHE A 99 15.09 15.78 -12.51
CA PHE A 99 14.86 16.38 -13.83
C PHE A 99 14.37 17.85 -13.79
N THR A 100 14.25 18.44 -12.60
CA THR A 100 13.82 19.83 -12.39
C THR A 100 14.89 20.66 -11.68
N ASN A 101 16.12 20.62 -12.18
CA ASN A 101 17.15 21.62 -11.89
C ASN A 101 17.90 21.99 -13.16
#